data_AF-A0A357JCX0-F1
#
_entry.id   AF-A0A357JCX0-F1
#
_cell.length_a   1.000
_cell.length_b   1.000
_cell.length_c   1.000
_cell.angle_alpha   90.00
_cell.angle_beta   90.00
_cell.angle_gamma   90.00
#
_symmetry.space_group_name_H-M   'P 1'
#
loop_
_entity.id
_entity.type
_entity.pdbx_description
1 polymer ?
#
loop_
_entity_poly.entity_id
_entity_poly.type
_entity_poly.pdbx_seq_one_letter_code
_entity_poly.pdbx_strand_id
1 'polypeptide(L)'
;MIFQMRPGVFETNSSSTHTFSICTQDEYKAFEHEDVYFVDACYKAFFKCLPQRQSRMYTYDELQKALNEYAQNYEEKYKDQSWYSPIDTHMLEDAYTDNGISNPDEVNEERYNARTDIGIMSVNDFDRVNERLERYEKDFITPSGDKMTIFGAYGYDG
;
A
#
# COMPACT_ATOMS: atom_id res chain seq x y z
N MET A 1 7.41 -0.93 32.23
CA MET A 1 5.98 -1.30 32.14
C MET A 1 5.90 -2.57 31.31
N ILE A 2 5.32 -3.64 31.85
CA ILE A 2 5.24 -4.96 31.19
C ILE A 2 3.92 -5.01 30.43
N PHE A 3 3.97 -5.11 29.11
CA PHE A 3 2.77 -5.41 28.31
C PHE A 3 2.36 -6.86 28.58
N GLN A 4 1.20 -7.05 29.19
CA GLN A 4 0.60 -8.36 29.33
C GLN A 4 -0.31 -8.61 28.13
N MET A 5 0.20 -9.29 27.10
CA MET A 5 -0.67 -9.93 26.12
C MET A 5 -1.30 -11.16 26.77
N ARG A 6 -2.62 -11.29 26.74
CA ARG A 6 -3.30 -12.53 27.16
C ARG A 6 -3.12 -13.56 26.04
N PRO A 7 -2.47 -14.72 26.26
CA PRO A 7 -2.52 -15.81 25.31
C PRO A 7 -3.90 -16.47 25.43
N GLY A 8 -4.81 -16.03 24.58
CA GLY A 8 -6.02 -16.77 24.20
C GLY A 8 -5.94 -16.91 22.69
N VAL A 9 -6.16 -18.12 22.19
CA VAL A 9 -6.14 -18.43 20.75
C VAL A 9 -7.07 -17.45 20.03
N PHE A 10 -6.49 -16.51 19.28
CA PHE A 10 -7.22 -15.73 18.28
C PHE A 10 -7.23 -16.58 17.02
N GLU A 11 -8.14 -17.54 16.96
CA GLU A 11 -8.46 -18.26 15.74
C GLU A 11 -9.33 -17.34 14.88
N THR A 12 -8.75 -16.75 13.83
CA THR A 12 -9.55 -16.35 12.68
C THR A 12 -9.68 -17.58 11.79
N ASN A 13 -10.73 -18.38 12.03
CA ASN A 13 -11.13 -19.42 11.09
C ASN A 13 -11.89 -18.81 9.90
N SER A 14 -11.27 -17.87 9.20
CA SER A 14 -11.70 -17.45 7.88
C SER A 14 -10.54 -16.70 7.23
N SER A 15 -10.35 -16.91 5.94
CA SER A 15 -9.34 -16.24 5.11
C SER A 15 -9.52 -14.71 5.00
N SER A 16 -10.30 -14.06 5.86
CA SER A 16 -10.90 -12.72 5.68
C SER A 16 -10.48 -11.67 6.72
N THR A 17 -9.24 -11.74 7.23
CA THR A 17 -8.56 -10.57 7.81
C THR A 17 -7.50 -10.13 6.81
N HIS A 18 -7.65 -8.99 6.15
CA HIS A 18 -6.85 -8.67 4.95
C HIS A 18 -5.72 -7.67 5.21
N THR A 19 -5.90 -6.67 6.07
CA THR A 19 -4.80 -5.76 6.41
C THR A 19 -5.06 -5.08 7.75
N PHE A 20 -4.10 -5.11 8.66
CA PHE A 20 -4.04 -4.22 9.82
C PHE A 20 -2.66 -3.56 9.85
N SER A 21 -2.64 -2.24 9.90
CA SER A 21 -1.42 -1.43 10.00
C SER A 21 -1.51 -0.50 11.21
N ILE A 22 -0.37 -0.22 11.82
CA ILE A 22 -0.24 0.71 12.94
C ILE A 22 0.71 1.81 12.48
N CYS A 23 0.28 3.06 12.61
CA CYS A 23 1.08 4.24 12.28
C CYS A 23 0.80 5.36 13.29
N THR A 24 1.57 6.44 13.21
CA THR A 24 1.24 7.65 13.97
C THR A 24 -0.04 8.28 13.45
N GLN A 25 -0.75 9.04 14.30
CA GLN A 25 -1.94 9.77 13.85
C GLN A 25 -1.66 10.74 12.70
N ASP A 26 -0.47 11.33 12.66
CA ASP A 26 -0.09 12.29 11.62
C ASP A 26 0.18 11.58 10.28
N GLU A 27 0.79 10.39 10.31
CA GLU A 27 0.94 9.54 9.12
C GLU A 27 -0.42 9.06 8.59
N TYR A 28 -1.36 8.70 9.47
CA TYR A 28 -2.69 8.29 9.05
C TYR A 28 -3.43 9.45 8.36
N LYS A 29 -3.40 10.66 8.92
CA LYS A 29 -3.99 11.84 8.28
C LYS A 29 -3.34 12.18 6.94
N ALA A 30 -2.02 12.06 6.85
CA ALA A 30 -1.31 12.24 5.59
C ALA A 30 -1.79 11.22 4.54
N PHE A 31 -2.07 9.98 4.95
CA PHE A 31 -2.63 8.95 4.07
C PHE A 31 -4.06 9.29 3.64
N GLU A 32 -4.92 9.73 4.56
CA GLU A 32 -6.29 10.16 4.24
C GLU A 32 -6.34 11.39 3.32
N HIS A 33 -5.32 12.25 3.37
CA HIS A 33 -5.17 13.41 2.48
C HIS A 33 -4.40 13.11 1.19
N GLU A 34 -4.04 11.85 0.93
CA GLU A 34 -3.25 11.44 -0.25
C GLU A 34 -1.85 12.07 -0.34
N ASP A 35 -1.31 12.57 0.78
CA ASP A 35 0.08 13.07 0.87
C ASP A 35 1.10 11.91 0.88
N VAL A 36 0.67 10.73 1.30
CA VAL A 36 1.46 9.50 1.35
C VAL A 36 0.63 8.29 0.88
N TYR A 37 1.34 7.24 0.49
CA TYR A 37 0.79 5.96 0.09
C TYR A 37 1.12 4.90 1.13
N PHE A 38 0.20 3.97 1.35
CA PHE A 38 0.45 2.77 2.13
C PHE A 38 1.05 1.68 1.23
N VAL A 39 2.13 1.04 1.68
CA VAL A 39 2.71 -0.12 0.97
C VAL A 39 2.53 -1.38 1.79
N ASP A 40 1.71 -2.29 1.27
CA ASP A 40 1.63 -3.66 1.77
C ASP A 40 2.89 -4.44 1.33
N ALA A 41 3.57 -5.05 2.28
CA ALA A 41 4.87 -5.67 2.07
C ALA A 41 4.80 -7.06 1.42
N CYS A 42 3.74 -7.33 0.66
CA CYS A 42 3.48 -8.60 0.01
C CYS A 42 4.49 -8.88 -1.12
N TYR A 43 4.95 -7.84 -1.83
CA TYR A 43 5.87 -7.97 -2.97
C TYR A 43 7.34 -7.73 -2.61
N LYS A 44 8.02 -8.79 -2.15
CA LYS A 44 9.39 -8.73 -1.60
C LYS A 44 10.45 -8.10 -2.52
N ALA A 45 10.29 -8.17 -3.84
CA ALA A 45 11.28 -7.62 -4.77
C ALA A 45 11.22 -6.09 -4.82
N PHE A 46 10.03 -5.52 -4.94
CA PHE A 46 9.80 -4.08 -4.87
C PHE A 46 10.16 -3.55 -3.48
N PHE A 47 9.77 -4.26 -2.41
CA PHE A 47 10.02 -3.83 -1.04
C PHE A 47 11.50 -3.60 -0.70
N LYS A 48 12.43 -4.24 -1.42
CA LYS A 48 13.89 -4.03 -1.24
C LYS A 48 14.38 -2.68 -1.76
N CYS A 49 13.65 -2.08 -2.69
CA CYS A 49 14.00 -0.77 -3.29
C CYS A 49 13.51 0.40 -2.42
N LEU A 50 12.66 0.12 -1.42
CA LEU A 50 12.12 1.14 -0.52
C LEU A 50 13.09 1.48 0.62
N PRO A 51 13.01 2.70 1.18
CA PRO A 51 13.62 3.01 2.47
C PRO A 51 13.16 2.02 3.55
N GLN A 52 14.13 1.34 4.19
CA GLN A 52 13.86 0.34 5.21
C GLN A 52 13.58 1.03 6.56
N ARG A 53 12.30 1.10 6.93
CA ARG A 53 11.83 1.71 8.18
C ARG A 53 10.64 0.94 8.77
N GLN A 54 10.23 1.31 9.98
CA GLN A 54 9.07 0.69 10.64
C GLN A 54 7.74 1.09 9.98
N SER A 55 7.63 2.36 9.58
CA SER A 55 6.45 2.89 8.90
C SER A 55 6.29 2.29 7.50
N ARG A 56 5.05 2.03 7.13
CA ARG A 56 4.64 1.56 5.80
C ARG A 56 4.07 2.67 4.92
N MET A 57 4.06 3.90 5.41
CA MET A 57 3.67 5.07 4.63
C MET A 57 4.87 5.61 3.89
N TYR A 58 4.70 6.00 2.63
CA TYR A 58 5.77 6.54 1.79
C TYR A 58 5.26 7.73 0.98
N THR A 59 6.10 8.76 0.81
CA THR A 59 5.76 9.90 -0.04
C THR A 59 5.82 9.51 -1.52
N TYR A 60 5.22 10.32 -2.37
CA TYR A 60 5.34 10.20 -3.83
C TYR A 60 6.81 10.06 -4.27
N ASP A 61 7.68 10.97 -3.83
CA ASP A 61 9.09 10.99 -4.23
C ASP A 61 9.85 9.72 -3.82
N GLU A 62 9.58 9.21 -2.61
CA GLU A 62 10.19 7.98 -2.11
C GLU A 62 9.76 6.78 -2.97
N LEU A 63 8.47 6.69 -3.30
CA LEU A 63 7.95 5.62 -4.15
C LEU A 63 8.42 5.74 -5.58
N GLN A 64 8.41 6.93 -6.18
CA GLN A 64 8.85 7.15 -7.55
C GLN A 64 10.31 6.71 -7.72
N LYS A 65 11.16 7.04 -6.75
CA LYS A 65 12.56 6.59 -6.74
C LYS A 65 12.65 5.06 -6.66
N ALA A 66 11.90 4.42 -5.76
CA ALA A 66 11.91 2.98 -5.60
C ALA A 66 11.34 2.24 -6.82
N LEU A 67 10.31 2.81 -7.48
CA LEU A 67 9.73 2.28 -8.72
C LEU A 67 10.73 2.31 -9.86
N ASN A 68 11.46 3.42 -10.02
CA ASN A 68 12.51 3.53 -11.04
C ASN A 68 13.64 2.51 -10.80
N GLU A 69 14.08 2.34 -9.55
CA GLU A 69 15.09 1.33 -9.20
C GLU A 69 14.56 -0.10 -9.43
N TYR A 70 13.31 -0.36 -9.04
CA TYR A 70 12.69 -1.66 -9.25
C TYR A 70 12.54 -2.00 -10.73
N ALA A 71 12.08 -1.05 -11.56
CA ALA A 71 11.93 -1.22 -13.00
C ALA A 71 13.27 -1.53 -13.67
N GLN A 72 14.34 -0.80 -13.31
CA GLN A 72 15.70 -1.07 -13.80
C GLN A 72 16.18 -2.48 -13.42
N ASN A 73 16.05 -2.86 -12.15
CA ASN A 73 16.44 -4.19 -11.68
C ASN A 73 15.62 -5.32 -12.36
N TYR A 74 14.34 -5.06 -12.62
CA TYR A 74 13.44 -5.99 -13.29
C TYR A 74 13.82 -6.16 -14.77
N GLU A 75 14.08 -5.07 -15.49
CA GLU A 75 14.54 -5.07 -16.87
C GLU A 75 15.89 -5.79 -17.02
N GLU A 76 16.89 -5.45 -16.20
CA GLU A 76 18.20 -6.09 -16.24
C GLU A 76 18.12 -7.61 -16.10
N LYS A 77 17.17 -8.09 -15.28
CA LYS A 77 17.02 -9.51 -14.98
C LYS A 77 16.18 -10.26 -16.03
N TYR A 78 15.18 -9.60 -16.62
CA TYR A 78 14.15 -10.29 -17.38
C TYR A 78 13.96 -9.83 -18.82
N LYS A 79 14.65 -8.78 -19.31
CA LYS A 79 14.46 -8.26 -20.68
C LYS A 79 14.56 -9.29 -21.81
N ASP A 80 15.34 -10.36 -21.60
CA ASP A 80 15.54 -11.42 -22.59
C ASP A 80 14.47 -12.54 -22.51
N GLN A 81 13.52 -12.43 -21.58
CA GLN A 81 12.43 -13.40 -21.41
C GLN A 81 11.26 -13.09 -22.34
N SER A 82 10.65 -14.12 -22.92
CA SER A 82 9.54 -13.96 -23.86
C SER A 82 8.26 -13.38 -23.23
N TRP A 83 8.13 -13.43 -21.91
CA TRP A 83 7.01 -12.92 -21.14
C TRP A 83 7.28 -11.54 -20.53
N TYR A 84 8.46 -10.96 -20.78
CA TYR A 84 8.85 -9.66 -20.23
C TYR A 84 7.93 -8.55 -20.72
N SER A 85 7.43 -7.76 -19.77
CA SER A 85 6.80 -6.47 -20.01
C SER A 85 7.49 -5.43 -19.12
N PRO A 86 7.81 -4.23 -19.63
CA PRO A 86 8.30 -3.13 -18.79
C PRO A 86 7.32 -2.80 -17.67
N ILE A 87 7.85 -2.38 -16.53
CA ILE A 87 7.07 -1.84 -15.41
C ILE A 87 6.69 -0.39 -15.72
N ASP A 88 5.42 -0.03 -15.63
CA ASP A 88 4.99 1.38 -15.76
C ASP A 88 5.41 2.18 -14.52
N THR A 89 6.45 3.00 -14.65
CA THR A 89 6.92 3.85 -13.55
C THR A 89 6.05 5.09 -13.33
N HIS A 90 5.12 5.40 -14.24
CA HIS A 90 4.14 6.47 -14.10
C HIS A 90 2.86 5.98 -13.41
N MET A 91 2.87 4.78 -12.84
CA MET A 91 1.69 4.21 -12.19
C MET A 91 1.15 5.05 -11.03
N LEU A 92 1.90 5.99 -10.46
CA LEU A 92 1.41 6.91 -9.41
C LEU A 92 0.70 8.15 -9.96
N GLU A 93 0.78 8.39 -11.27
CA GLU A 93 0.25 9.60 -11.90
C GLU A 93 -1.20 9.40 -12.34
N ASP A 94 -1.98 10.47 -12.24
CA ASP A 94 -3.33 10.50 -12.80
C ASP A 94 -3.27 10.77 -14.31
N ALA A 95 -3.79 9.84 -15.10
CA ALA A 95 -3.85 9.93 -16.56
C ALA A 95 -4.61 11.16 -17.06
N TYR A 96 -5.53 11.73 -16.27
CA TYR A 96 -6.24 12.97 -16.63
C TYR A 96 -5.33 14.19 -16.71
N THR A 97 -4.13 14.13 -16.13
CA THR A 97 -3.16 15.23 -16.18
C THR A 97 -2.34 15.24 -17.46
N ASP A 98 -2.38 14.16 -18.26
CA ASP A 98 -1.66 14.04 -19.52
C ASP A 98 -2.60 14.21 -20.73
N ASN A 99 -2.46 15.35 -21.42
CA ASN A 99 -3.24 15.67 -22.63
C ASN A 99 -2.95 14.75 -23.82
N GLY A 100 -1.94 13.88 -23.74
CA GLY A 100 -1.60 12.88 -24.75
C GLY A 100 -2.39 11.57 -24.64
N ILE A 101 -3.10 11.33 -23.52
CA ILE A 101 -3.80 10.07 -23.27
C ILE A 101 -5.22 10.12 -23.85
N SER A 102 -5.46 9.27 -24.85
CA SER A 102 -6.76 9.22 -25.55
C SER A 102 -7.90 8.58 -24.73
N ASN A 103 -7.56 7.74 -23.76
CA ASN A 103 -8.53 7.07 -22.88
C ASN A 103 -8.01 7.04 -21.42
N PRO A 104 -8.13 8.15 -20.67
CA PRO A 104 -7.58 8.26 -19.32
C PRO A 104 -8.14 7.23 -18.33
N ASP A 105 -9.40 6.81 -18.49
CA ASP A 105 -10.03 5.81 -17.62
C ASP A 105 -9.36 4.44 -17.73
N GLU A 106 -9.09 3.99 -18.96
CA GLU A 106 -8.41 2.71 -19.21
C GLU A 106 -6.99 2.73 -18.65
N VAL A 107 -6.25 3.83 -18.85
CA VAL A 107 -4.90 3.97 -18.30
C VAL A 107 -4.92 4.00 -16.76
N ASN A 108 -5.85 4.74 -16.16
CA ASN A 108 -5.96 4.77 -14.69
C ASN A 108 -6.32 3.40 -14.11
N GLU A 109 -7.13 2.60 -14.82
CA GLU A 109 -7.43 1.22 -14.44
C GLU A 109 -6.22 0.29 -14.56
N GLU A 110 -5.43 0.40 -15.64
CA GLU A 110 -4.16 -0.33 -15.78
C GLU A 110 -3.16 0.04 -14.69
N ARG A 111 -3.02 1.32 -14.38
CA ARG A 111 -2.15 1.82 -13.31
C ARG A 111 -2.62 1.37 -11.93
N TYR A 112 -3.94 1.36 -11.69
CA TYR A 112 -4.51 0.78 -10.47
C TYR A 112 -4.10 -0.68 -10.29
N ASN A 113 -4.27 -1.51 -11.32
CA ASN A 113 -3.87 -2.93 -11.29
C ASN A 113 -2.35 -3.06 -11.06
N ALA A 114 -1.53 -2.28 -11.78
CA ALA A 114 -0.08 -2.32 -11.63
C ALA A 114 0.39 -1.93 -10.22
N ARG A 115 -0.17 -0.86 -9.62
CA ARG A 115 0.15 -0.42 -8.25
C ARG A 115 -0.21 -1.49 -7.22
N THR A 116 -1.44 -2.00 -7.31
CA THR A 116 -1.97 -2.97 -6.34
C THR A 116 -1.30 -4.35 -6.45
N ASP A 117 -0.89 -4.77 -7.65
CA ASP A 117 -0.10 -6.00 -7.86
C ASP A 117 1.23 -6.01 -7.11
N ILE A 118 1.83 -4.83 -6.89
CA ILE A 118 3.06 -4.67 -6.11
C ILE A 118 2.84 -4.10 -4.70
N GLY A 119 1.56 -3.97 -4.28
CA GLY A 119 1.16 -3.60 -2.93
C GLY A 119 1.20 -2.11 -2.61
N ILE A 120 1.25 -1.22 -3.60
CA ILE A 120 1.14 0.24 -3.39
C ILE A 120 -0.34 0.63 -3.38
N MET A 121 -0.76 1.38 -2.37
CA MET A 121 -2.14 1.83 -2.22
C MET A 121 -2.21 3.31 -1.81
N SER A 122 -2.95 4.11 -2.58
CA SER A 122 -3.60 5.33 -2.08
C SER A 122 -4.77 4.99 -1.13
N VAL A 123 -5.39 5.99 -0.50
CA VAL A 123 -6.61 5.76 0.30
C VAL A 123 -7.75 5.19 -0.56
N ASN A 124 -7.90 5.69 -1.79
CA ASN A 124 -8.89 5.20 -2.74
C ASN A 124 -8.59 3.76 -3.19
N ASP A 125 -7.32 3.43 -3.45
CA ASP A 125 -6.92 2.05 -3.77
C ASP A 125 -7.22 1.11 -2.59
N PHE A 126 -6.91 1.55 -1.36
CA PHE A 126 -7.19 0.79 -0.14
C PHE A 126 -8.69 0.52 0.04
N ASP A 127 -9.54 1.54 -0.13
CA ASP A 127 -10.99 1.38 -0.01
C ASP A 127 -11.55 0.49 -1.13
N ARG A 128 -11.02 0.61 -2.36
CA ARG A 128 -11.43 -0.19 -3.51
C ARG A 128 -11.05 -1.67 -3.35
N VAL A 129 -9.81 -1.97 -2.96
CA VAL A 129 -9.35 -3.35 -2.72
C VAL A 129 -10.16 -4.02 -1.59
N ASN A 130 -10.63 -3.23 -0.63
CA ASN A 130 -11.35 -3.70 0.54
C ASN A 130 -12.86 -3.41 0.49
N GLU A 131 -13.44 -3.15 -0.68
CA GLU A 131 -14.85 -2.72 -0.84
C GLU A 131 -15.89 -3.68 -0.23
N ARG A 132 -15.52 -4.96 -0.04
CA ARG A 132 -16.36 -6.03 0.52
C ARG A 132 -16.15 -6.27 2.02
N LEU A 133 -15.28 -5.47 2.63
CA LEU A 133 -14.88 -5.62 4.03
C LEU A 133 -15.30 -4.38 4.82
N GLU A 134 -15.35 -4.50 6.14
CA GLU A 134 -15.56 -3.35 7.01
C GLU A 134 -14.24 -2.63 7.25
N ARG A 135 -14.23 -1.31 7.04
CA ARG A 135 -13.10 -0.44 7.42
C ARG A 135 -13.02 -0.34 8.94
N TYR A 136 -11.83 -0.59 9.48
CA TYR A 136 -11.50 -0.42 10.88
C TYR A 136 -10.54 0.75 11.05
N GLU A 137 -10.82 1.59 12.04
CA GLU A 137 -9.92 2.63 12.49
C GLU A 137 -10.05 2.79 14.00
N LYS A 138 -8.92 2.89 14.69
CA LYS A 138 -8.89 3.16 16.12
C LYS A 138 -7.65 3.93 16.54
N ASP A 139 -7.91 5.09 17.13
CA ASP A 139 -6.92 5.88 17.83
C ASP A 139 -6.61 5.35 19.22
N PHE A 140 -5.34 5.48 19.61
CA PHE A 140 -4.89 5.20 20.97
C PHE A 140 -3.62 5.99 21.32
N ILE A 141 -3.33 6.05 22.62
CA ILE A 141 -2.10 6.66 23.14
C ILE A 141 -1.25 5.53 23.75
N THR A 142 0.01 5.43 23.32
CA THR A 142 0.95 4.45 23.89
C THR A 142 1.30 4.82 25.33
N PRO A 143 1.84 3.89 26.13
CA PRO A 143 2.36 4.25 27.46
C PRO A 143 3.48 5.30 27.46
N SER A 144 4.21 5.45 26.36
CA SER A 144 5.20 6.52 26.16
C SER A 144 4.58 7.88 25.81
N GLY A 145 3.26 7.93 25.52
CA GLY A 145 2.53 9.15 25.19
C GLY A 145 2.37 9.40 23.69
N ASP A 146 2.79 8.47 22.84
CA ASP A 146 2.70 8.61 21.38
C ASP A 146 1.25 8.41 20.93
N LYS A 147 0.80 9.28 20.02
CA LYS A 147 -0.53 9.20 19.42
C LYS A 147 -0.48 8.33 18.18
N MET A 148 -1.18 7.22 18.21
CA MET A 148 -1.12 6.18 17.19
C MET A 148 -2.52 5.86 16.68
N THR A 149 -2.58 5.39 15.44
CA THR A 149 -3.80 4.90 14.79
C THR A 149 -3.55 3.48 14.29
N ILE A 150 -4.47 2.58 14.62
CA ILE A 150 -4.59 1.29 13.96
C ILE A 150 -5.65 1.45 12.89
N PHE A 151 -5.31 1.13 11.64
CA PHE A 151 -6.28 1.10 10.55
C PHE A 151 -6.19 -0.22 9.80
N GLY A 152 -7.27 -0.60 9.13
CA GLY A 152 -7.34 -1.87 8.43
C GLY A 152 -8.70 -2.15 7.84
N ALA A 153 -8.83 -3.34 7.28
CA ALA A 153 -10.09 -3.86 6.78
C ALA A 153 -10.27 -5.31 7.24
N TYR A 154 -11.48 -5.63 7.72
CA TYR A 154 -11.79 -6.93 8.32
C TYR A 154 -13.21 -7.38 8.02
N GLY A 155 -13.44 -8.68 8.21
CA GLY A 155 -14.76 -9.29 8.02
C GLY A 155 -15.05 -9.56 6.55
N TYR A 156 -16.11 -10.33 6.29
CA TYR A 156 -16.74 -10.45 4.99
C TYR A 156 -18.22 -10.23 5.28
N ASP A 157 -18.84 -9.22 4.67
CA ASP A 157 -20.28 -9.03 4.84
C ASP A 157 -20.99 -10.10 3.99
N GLY A 158 -21.34 -11.21 4.63
CA GLY A 158 -21.99 -12.38 4.04
C GLY A 158 -23.12 -12.88 4.90
#